data_AF-A0A973EWC2-F1
#
_entry.id   AF-A0A973EWC2-F1
#
_cell.length_a   1.000
_cell.length_b   1.000
_cell.length_c   1.000
_cell.angle_alpha   90.00
_cell.angle_beta   90.00
_cell.angle_gamma   90.00
#
_symmetry.space_group_name_H-M   'P 1'
#
loop_
_entity.id
_entity.type
_entity.pdbx_description
1 polymer ?
#
loop_
_entity_poly.entity_id
_entity_poly.type
_entity_poly.pdbx_seq_one_letter_code
_entity_poly.pdbx_strand_id
1 'polypeptide(L)' 'AEGGRLVIPVGPASAVQELILVEKKNGKVERSRMTFVRFVPFRRL' A
#
# COMPACT_ATOMS: atom_id res chain seq x y z
N ALA A 1 -5.29 7.44 13.01
CA ALA A 1 -6.55 7.65 13.76
C ALA A 1 -7.45 6.43 13.57
N GLU A 2 -8.42 6.23 14.46
CA GLU A 2 -9.47 5.20 14.28
C GLU A 2 -10.28 5.49 13.00
N GLY A 3 -10.64 4.46 12.23
CA GLY A 3 -11.26 4.62 10.90
C GLY A 3 -10.32 5.17 9.81
N GLY A 4 -9.04 5.39 10.14
CA GLY A 4 -8.04 5.81 9.18
C GLY A 4 -7.73 4.71 8.17
N ARG A 5 -7.44 5.12 6.92
CA ARG A 5 -7.03 4.25 5.82
C ARG A 5 -5.65 4.66 5.33
N LEU A 6 -4.78 3.69 5.18
CA LEU A 6 -3.47 3.84 4.56
C LEU A 6 -3.42 2.91 3.35
N VAL A 7 -3.11 3.47 2.18
CA VAL A 7 -2.90 2.70 0.96
C VAL A 7 -1.41 2.79 0.63
N ILE A 8 -0.73 1.65 0.58
CA ILE A 8 0.72 1.60 0.42
C ILE A 8 1.13 0.47 -0.52
N PRO A 9 2.03 0.72 -1.50
CA PRO A 9 2.63 -0.35 -2.28
C PRO A 9 3.72 -1.04 -1.45
N VAL A 10 3.72 -2.37 -1.46
CA VAL A 10 4.71 -3.19 -0.76
C VAL A 10 5.36 -4.14 -1.75
N GLY A 11 6.68 -4.07 -1.84
CA GLY A 11 7.49 -4.95 -2.67
C GLY A 11 8.84 -4.31 -3.05
N PRO A 12 9.67 -5.02 -3.83
CA PRO A 12 10.95 -4.50 -4.28
C PRO A 12 10.79 -3.23 -5.14
N ALA A 13 11.74 -2.29 -5.01
CA ALA A 13 11.78 -1.09 -5.85
C ALA A 13 11.91 -1.47 -7.33
N SER A 14 11.25 -0.70 -8.21
CA SER A 14 11.22 -0.91 -9.67
C SER A 14 10.65 -2.26 -10.14
N ALA A 15 10.01 -3.03 -9.25
CA ALA A 15 9.29 -4.25 -9.60
C ALA A 15 7.76 -4.07 -9.50
N VAL A 16 7.02 -5.11 -9.86
CA VAL A 16 5.59 -5.22 -9.52
C VAL A 16 5.48 -5.36 -8.00
N GLN A 17 4.63 -4.54 -7.40
CA GLN A 17 4.37 -4.47 -5.96
C GLN A 17 2.90 -4.79 -5.68
N GLU A 18 2.59 -5.18 -4.45
CA GLU A 18 1.20 -5.36 -4.00
C GLU A 18 0.69 -4.06 -3.39
N LEU A 19 -0.50 -3.62 -3.79
CA LEU A 19 -1.20 -2.52 -3.16
C LEU A 19 -1.95 -3.04 -1.93
N ILE A 20 -1.54 -2.59 -0.75
CA ILE A 20 -2.13 -2.99 0.51
C ILE A 20 -2.97 -1.84 1.05
N LEU A 21 -4.23 -2.14 1.39
CA LEU A 21 -5.07 -1.28 2.18
C LEU A 21 -4.95 -1.68 3.66
N VAL A 22 -4.54 -0.73 4.47
CA VAL A 22 -4.44 -0.86 5.92
C VAL A 22 -5.53 -0.01 6.55
N GLU A 23 -6.37 -0.63 7.37
CA GLU A 23 -7.46 0.04 8.07
C GLU A 23 -7.30 -0.13 9.57
N LYS A 24 -7.60 0.93 10.33
CA LYS A 24 -7.72 0.81 11.79
C LYS A 24 -9.20 0.69 12.17
N LYS A 25 -9.60 -0.50 12.63
CA LYS A 25 -10.97 -0.81 13.09
C LYS A 25 -10.95 -1.38 14.50
N ASN A 26 -11.77 -0.82 15.37
CA ASN A 26 -11.84 -1.14 16.80
C ASN A 26 -10.47 -1.20 17.47
N GLY A 27 -9.57 -0.27 17.14
CA GLY A 27 -8.21 -0.25 17.66
C GLY A 27 -7.26 -1.27 17.04
N LYS A 28 -7.75 -2.20 16.22
CA LYS A 28 -6.95 -3.22 15.52
C LYS A 28 -6.56 -2.73 14.13
N VAL A 29 -5.40 -3.21 13.66
CA VAL A 29 -4.90 -2.92 12.31
C VAL A 29 -5.21 -4.11 11.41
N GLU A 30 -6.10 -3.89 10.44
CA GLU A 30 -6.47 -4.86 9.41
C GLU A 30 -5.72 -4.56 8.12
N ARG A 31 -5.32 -5.60 7.38
CA ARG A 31 -4.61 -5.48 6.10
C ARG A 31 -5.35 -6.28 5.04
N SER A 32 -5.61 -5.66 3.90
CA SER A 32 -6.21 -6.32 2.73
C SER A 32 -5.35 -6.08 1.48
N ARG A 33 -5.15 -7.14 0.70
CA ARG A 33 -4.43 -7.07 -0.59
C ARG A 33 -5.45 -6.68 -1.66
N MET A 34 -5.23 -5.55 -2.33
CA MET A 34 -6.16 -5.06 -3.34
C MET A 34 -5.82 -5.53 -4.75
N THR A 35 -4.61 -5.20 -5.21
CA THR A 35 -4.17 -5.50 -6.59
C THR A 35 -2.65 -5.36 -6.71
N PHE A 36 -2.11 -5.75 -7.86
CA PHE A 36 -0.72 -5.51 -8.20
C PHE A 36 -0.56 -4.14 -8.87
N VAL A 37 0.48 -3.39 -8.47
CA VAL A 37 0.82 -2.06 -9.00
C VAL A 37 2.29 -1.98 -9.38
N ARG A 38 2.61 -1.13 -10.35
CA ARG A 38 4.00 -0.84 -10.73
C ARG A 38 4.19 0.67 -10.76
N PHE A 39 4.92 1.20 -9.77
CA PHE A 39 5.22 2.63 -9.70
C PHE A 39 6.48 2.94 -10.50
N VAL A 40 6.41 4.02 -11.28
CA VAL A 40 7.56 4.56 -12.01
C VAL A 40 8.34 5.51 -11.09
N PRO A 41 9.69 5.52 -11.14
CA PRO A 41 10.46 6.49 -10.39
C PRO A 41 10.18 7.91 -10.90
N PHE A 42 9.93 8.85 -9.98
CA PHE A 42 9.70 10.26 -10.29
C PHE A 42 11.02 11.02 -10.55
N ARG A 43 11.89 10.47 -11.39
CA ARG A 43 13.06 11.16 -11.95
C ARG A 43 13.24 10.72 -13.40
N ARG A 44 13.39 11.68 -14.31
CA ARG A 44 14.05 11.40 -15.59
C ARG A 44 15.53 11.22 -15.29
N LEU A 45 16.11 10.14 -15.82
CA LEU A 45 17.56 9.93 -15.85
C LEU A 45 18.24 11.13 -16.52
#